data_AF-A0A542B640-F1
#
_entry.id   AF-A0A542B640-F1
#
_cell.length_a   1.000
_cell.length_b   1.000
_cell.length_c   1.000
_cell.angle_alpha   90.00
_cell.angle_beta   90.00
_cell.angle_gamma   90.00
#
_symmetry.space_group_name_H-M   'P 1'
#
loop_
_entity.id
_entity.type
_entity.pdbx_description
1 polymer ?
#
loop_
_entity_poly.entity_id
_entity_poly.type
_entity_poly.pdbx_seq_one_letter_code
_entity_poly.pdbx_strand_id
1 'polypeptide(L)'
;MASAASKTPRSAREDMARQAAALESQCQKLGLAVGDARTECNRATARAATDGSKAATDAKAAATGAVVRAEAELKAAQDAFQQVKADLSALDEKRASAAEAAKVKAAGEAIRSMIAAAERADKAALEFSISYRSLLDDVQKLYGLVPSGLKEQTFGGGELLGAKALHATALLLLSTSTVVPRPMFAPSPHRETLASLVAYFGKPVLDEAAAAPQSETEWE
;
A
#
# COMPACT_ATOMS: atom_id res chain seq x y z
N MET A 1 17.50 -15.28 32.58
CA MET A 1 17.20 -13.86 32.28
C MET A 1 16.25 -13.85 31.10
N ALA A 2 14.96 -13.60 31.35
CA ALA A 2 13.98 -13.52 30.29
C ALA A 2 14.24 -12.23 29.50
N SER A 3 14.61 -12.37 28.23
CA SER A 3 14.62 -11.27 27.27
C SER A 3 13.23 -10.64 27.29
N ALA A 4 13.13 -9.37 27.68
CA ALA A 4 11.89 -8.63 27.53
C ALA A 4 11.63 -8.54 26.02
N ALA A 5 10.68 -9.35 25.54
CA ALA A 5 10.22 -9.26 24.16
C ALA A 5 9.90 -7.79 23.87
N SER A 6 10.57 -7.22 22.87
CA SER A 6 10.34 -5.84 22.44
C SER A 6 8.84 -5.69 22.15
N LYS A 7 8.19 -4.76 22.87
CA LYS A 7 6.76 -4.49 22.70
C LYS A 7 6.48 -4.18 21.23
N THR A 8 5.51 -4.87 20.63
CA THR A 8 5.09 -4.57 19.26
C THR A 8 4.55 -3.13 19.17
N PRO A 9 4.73 -2.42 18.06
CA PRO A 9 4.15 -1.09 17.80
C PRO A 9 2.66 -0.98 18.17
N ARG A 10 1.89 -2.05 17.92
CA ARG A 10 0.48 -2.16 18.31
C ARG A 10 0.28 -2.09 19.82
N SER A 11 1.01 -2.92 20.58
CA SER A 11 0.93 -2.92 22.05
C SER A 11 1.39 -1.60 22.66
N ALA A 12 2.40 -0.95 22.06
CA ALA A 12 2.86 0.38 22.47
C ALA A 12 1.78 1.45 22.25
N ARG A 13 1.08 1.42 21.10
CA ARG A 13 -0.05 2.33 20.84
C ARG A 13 -1.19 2.11 21.83
N GLU A 14 -1.56 0.86 22.11
CA GLU A 14 -2.62 0.53 23.08
C GLU A 14 -2.26 1.02 24.50
N ASP A 15 -1.02 0.84 24.92
CA ASP A 15 -0.52 1.36 26.20
C ASP A 15 -0.55 2.89 26.26
N MET A 16 -0.09 3.57 25.20
CA MET A 16 -0.14 5.03 25.11
C MET A 16 -1.58 5.57 25.09
N ALA A 17 -2.51 4.89 24.41
CA ALA A 17 -3.93 5.27 24.40
C ALA A 17 -4.55 5.16 25.80
N ARG A 18 -4.20 4.11 26.57
CA ARG A 18 -4.61 3.98 27.97
C ARG A 18 -4.00 5.08 28.84
N GLN A 19 -2.72 5.40 28.63
CA GLN A 19 -2.06 6.51 29.33
C GLN A 19 -2.71 7.85 29.01
N ALA A 20 -3.06 8.12 27.75
CA ALA A 20 -3.77 9.33 27.36
C ALA A 20 -5.12 9.45 28.08
N ALA A 21 -5.91 8.38 28.12
CA ALA A 21 -7.19 8.37 28.83
C ALA A 21 -7.04 8.58 30.34
N ALA A 22 -6.00 7.99 30.95
CA ALA A 22 -5.69 8.19 32.37
C ALA A 22 -5.28 9.65 32.66
N LEU A 23 -4.42 10.23 31.81
CA LEU A 23 -3.98 11.62 31.93
C LEU A 23 -5.12 12.61 31.69
N GLU A 24 -6.03 12.31 30.75
CA GLU A 24 -7.23 13.11 30.53
C GLU A 24 -8.12 13.16 31.77
N SER A 25 -8.38 11.99 32.39
CA SER A 25 -9.11 11.92 33.66
C SER A 25 -8.40 12.67 34.78
N GLN A 26 -7.06 12.58 34.83
CA GLN A 26 -6.25 13.29 35.82
C GLN A 26 -6.32 14.81 35.62
N CYS A 27 -6.26 15.30 34.38
CA CYS A 27 -6.41 16.72 34.05
C CYS A 27 -7.79 17.24 34.50
N GLN A 28 -8.86 16.45 34.29
CA GLN A 28 -10.20 16.81 34.74
C GLN A 28 -10.27 16.92 36.26
N LYS A 29 -9.73 15.94 37.00
CA LYS A 29 -9.69 15.96 38.47
C LYS A 29 -8.89 17.14 39.01
N LEU A 30 -7.72 17.41 38.45
CA LEU A 30 -6.89 18.55 38.84
C LEU A 30 -7.56 19.88 38.49
N GLY A 31 -8.29 19.96 37.37
CA GLY A 31 -9.09 21.12 37.01
C GLY A 31 -10.16 21.46 38.05
N LEU A 32 -10.85 20.43 38.58
CA LEU A 32 -11.79 20.60 39.68
C LEU A 32 -11.09 21.05 40.97
N ALA A 33 -9.95 20.44 41.31
CA ALA A 33 -9.16 20.81 42.49
C ALA A 33 -8.64 22.26 42.44
N VAL A 34 -8.25 22.76 41.26
CA VAL A 34 -7.92 24.18 41.05
C VAL A 34 -9.14 25.07 41.30
N GLY A 35 -10.32 24.68 40.82
CA GLY A 35 -11.58 25.38 41.09
C GLY A 35 -11.91 25.47 42.58
N ASP A 36 -11.74 24.37 43.31
CA ASP A 36 -11.94 24.32 44.77
C ASP A 36 -10.92 25.20 45.51
N ALA A 37 -9.63 25.11 45.14
CA ALA A 37 -8.57 25.93 45.71
C ALA A 37 -8.80 27.43 45.48
N ARG A 38 -9.26 27.83 44.28
CA ARG A 38 -9.62 29.22 43.96
C ARG A 38 -10.80 29.69 44.79
N THR A 39 -11.80 28.83 44.97
CA THR A 39 -12.96 29.13 45.82
C THR A 39 -12.53 29.36 47.27
N GLU A 40 -11.65 28.52 47.81
CA GLU A 40 -11.12 28.68 49.16
C GLU A 40 -10.23 29.94 49.30
N CYS A 41 -9.41 30.24 48.29
CA CYS A 41 -8.61 31.47 48.25
C CYS A 41 -9.49 32.73 48.26
N ASN A 42 -10.61 32.72 47.55
CA ASN A 42 -11.57 33.82 47.56
C ASN A 42 -12.22 34.01 48.94
N ARG A 43 -12.60 32.91 49.61
CA ARG A 43 -13.13 32.95 50.99
C ARG A 43 -12.09 33.48 51.98
N ALA A 44 -10.85 32.98 51.91
CA ALA A 44 -9.76 33.42 52.77
C ALA A 44 -9.42 34.91 52.53
N THR A 45 -9.48 35.36 51.29
CA THR A 45 -9.29 36.77 50.92
C THR A 45 -10.39 37.66 51.49
N ALA A 46 -11.66 37.24 51.38
CA ALA A 46 -12.78 37.99 51.96
C ALA A 46 -12.66 38.10 53.49
N ARG A 47 -12.31 37.00 54.17
CA ARG A 47 -12.09 36.99 55.64
C ARG A 47 -10.94 37.90 56.06
N ALA A 48 -9.81 37.86 55.34
CA ALA A 48 -8.68 38.73 55.62
C ALA A 48 -9.03 40.22 55.46
N ALA A 49 -9.90 40.56 54.50
CA ALA A 49 -10.35 41.93 54.28
C ALA A 49 -11.28 42.45 55.38
N THR A 50 -12.05 41.57 56.03
CA THR A 50 -12.99 41.95 57.11
C THR A 50 -12.36 41.93 58.51
N ASP A 51 -11.52 40.93 58.81
CA ASP A 51 -10.95 40.70 60.14
C ASP A 51 -9.62 41.45 60.34
N GLY A 52 -8.83 41.60 59.28
CA GLY A 52 -7.53 42.29 59.33
C GLY A 52 -6.48 41.64 60.24
N SER A 53 -6.78 40.48 60.83
CA SER A 53 -5.89 39.78 61.74
C SER A 53 -4.71 39.13 61.00
N LYS A 54 -3.60 38.96 61.72
CA LYS A 54 -2.43 38.23 61.21
C LYS A 54 -2.80 36.81 60.77
N ALA A 55 -3.62 36.11 61.56
CA ALA A 55 -4.08 34.76 61.24
C ALA A 55 -4.90 34.71 59.94
N ALA A 56 -5.77 35.69 59.69
CA ALA A 56 -6.52 35.77 58.45
C ALA A 56 -5.62 36.10 57.23
N THR A 57 -4.59 36.91 57.44
CA THR A 57 -3.59 37.23 56.40
C THR A 57 -2.72 36.02 56.06
N ASP A 58 -2.27 35.26 57.05
CA ASP A 58 -1.48 34.04 56.87
C ASP A 58 -2.32 32.94 56.16
N ALA A 59 -3.60 32.81 56.51
CA ALA A 59 -4.53 31.89 55.84
C ALA A 59 -4.75 32.26 54.35
N LYS A 60 -4.86 33.57 54.05
CA LYS A 60 -4.93 34.05 52.66
C LYS A 60 -3.65 33.72 51.87
N ALA A 61 -2.47 33.92 52.47
CA ALA A 61 -1.20 33.60 51.83
C ALA A 61 -1.08 32.09 51.55
N ALA A 62 -1.45 31.24 52.51
CA ALA A 62 -1.46 29.79 52.35
C ALA A 62 -2.43 29.33 51.24
N ALA A 63 -3.64 29.88 51.19
CA ALA A 63 -4.61 29.56 50.14
C ALA A 63 -4.15 30.02 48.75
N THR A 64 -3.50 31.18 48.65
CA THR A 64 -2.90 31.66 47.39
C THR A 64 -1.80 30.70 46.92
N GLY A 65 -0.91 30.27 47.83
CA GLY A 65 0.12 29.29 47.52
C GLY A 65 -0.42 27.90 47.16
N ALA A 66 -1.61 27.52 47.66
CA ALA A 66 -2.29 26.29 47.26
C ALA A 66 -2.83 26.38 45.83
N VAL A 67 -3.41 27.53 45.43
CA VAL A 67 -3.86 27.77 44.04
C VAL A 67 -2.69 27.67 43.06
N VAL A 68 -1.57 28.35 43.34
CA VAL A 68 -0.40 28.33 42.45
C VAL A 68 0.15 26.92 42.27
N ARG A 69 0.22 26.11 43.34
CA ARG A 69 0.66 24.71 43.24
C ARG A 69 -0.32 23.85 42.43
N ALA A 70 -1.62 23.97 42.68
CA ALA A 70 -2.64 23.24 41.95
C ALA A 70 -2.65 23.61 40.44
N GLU A 71 -2.44 24.89 40.10
CA GLU A 71 -2.33 25.34 38.72
C GLU A 71 -1.06 24.82 38.03
N ALA A 72 0.07 24.78 38.75
CA ALA A 72 1.31 24.20 38.23
C ALA A 72 1.17 22.69 37.97
N GLU A 73 0.53 21.95 38.88
CA GLU A 73 0.26 20.52 38.72
C GLU A 73 -0.70 20.24 37.56
N LEU A 74 -1.76 21.05 37.41
CA LEU A 74 -2.69 20.95 36.27
C LEU A 74 -1.95 21.20 34.95
N LYS A 75 -1.10 22.24 34.89
CA LYS A 75 -0.33 22.54 33.70
C LYS A 75 0.64 21.41 33.34
N ALA A 76 1.37 20.87 34.31
CA ALA A 76 2.27 19.75 34.07
C ALA A 76 1.52 18.51 33.55
N ALA A 77 0.34 18.21 34.09
CA ALA A 77 -0.51 17.11 33.60
C ALA A 77 -1.03 17.36 32.18
N GLN A 78 -1.39 18.61 31.85
CA GLN A 78 -1.82 19.00 30.50
C GLN A 78 -0.67 18.88 29.49
N ASP A 79 0.53 19.35 29.84
CA ASP A 79 1.72 19.26 28.98
C ASP A 79 2.07 17.78 28.71
N ALA A 80 2.03 16.93 29.74
CA ALA A 80 2.23 15.48 29.58
C ALA A 80 1.16 14.84 28.70
N PHE A 81 -0.11 15.24 28.83
CA PHE A 81 -1.19 14.75 27.99
C PHE A 81 -1.02 15.15 26.52
N GLN A 82 -0.61 16.40 26.25
CA GLN A 82 -0.35 16.86 24.89
C GLN A 82 0.83 16.11 24.26
N GLN A 83 1.88 15.84 25.03
CA GLN A 83 3.01 15.04 24.55
C GLN A 83 2.57 13.62 24.16
N VAL A 84 1.83 12.92 25.02
CA VAL A 84 1.33 11.56 24.71
C VAL A 84 0.40 11.57 23.49
N LYS A 85 -0.42 12.61 23.31
CA LYS A 85 -1.23 12.77 22.10
C LYS A 85 -0.39 12.95 20.83
N ALA A 86 0.66 13.77 20.90
CA ALA A 86 1.58 13.97 19.78
C ALA A 86 2.31 12.66 19.41
N ASP A 87 2.75 11.91 20.41
CA ASP A 87 3.41 10.61 20.21
C ASP A 87 2.45 9.58 19.60
N LEU A 88 1.19 9.55 20.03
CA LEU A 88 0.14 8.71 19.42
C LEU A 88 -0.12 9.08 17.96
N SER A 89 -0.23 10.37 17.63
CA SER A 89 -0.40 10.79 16.23
C SER A 89 0.79 10.40 15.36
N ALA A 90 2.01 10.54 15.88
CA ALA A 90 3.22 10.15 15.15
C ALA A 90 3.27 8.62 14.89
N LEU A 91 2.83 7.81 15.86
CA LEU A 91 2.68 6.36 15.65
C LEU A 91 1.60 6.04 14.60
N ASP A 92 0.49 6.76 14.60
CA ASP A 92 -0.59 6.55 13.63
C ASP A 92 -0.18 6.96 12.21
N GLU A 93 0.58 8.03 12.04
CA GLU A 93 1.18 8.44 10.76
C GLU A 93 2.20 7.41 10.25
N LYS A 94 3.04 6.86 11.15
CA LYS A 94 3.96 5.77 10.80
C LYS A 94 3.20 4.53 10.35
N ARG A 95 2.12 4.16 11.04
CA ARG A 95 1.27 3.02 10.64
C ARG A 95 0.63 3.26 9.27
N ALA A 96 0.09 4.45 9.03
CA ALA A 96 -0.55 4.79 7.76
C ALA A 96 0.45 4.74 6.61
N SER A 97 1.64 5.31 6.78
CA SER A 97 2.69 5.28 5.77
C SER A 97 3.21 3.85 5.51
N ALA A 98 3.35 3.02 6.54
CA ALA A 98 3.69 1.60 6.39
C ALA A 98 2.60 0.81 5.61
N ALA A 99 1.32 1.08 5.88
CA ALA A 99 0.21 0.44 5.18
C ALA A 99 0.15 0.83 3.69
N GLU A 100 0.37 2.10 3.37
CA GLU A 100 0.46 2.54 1.96
C GLU A 100 1.67 1.92 1.26
N ALA A 101 2.84 1.89 1.91
CA ALA A 101 4.03 1.22 1.36
C ALA A 101 3.78 -0.27 1.06
N ALA A 102 3.06 -0.98 1.94
CA ALA A 102 2.68 -2.38 1.74
C ALA A 102 1.75 -2.56 0.51
N LYS A 103 0.76 -1.68 0.33
CA LYS A 103 -0.12 -1.72 -0.85
C LYS A 103 0.64 -1.50 -2.15
N VAL A 104 1.55 -0.52 -2.17
CA VAL A 104 2.37 -0.23 -3.35
C VAL A 104 3.28 -1.41 -3.68
N LYS A 105 3.87 -2.07 -2.67
CA LYS A 105 4.66 -3.29 -2.87
C LYS A 105 3.85 -4.45 -3.41
N ALA A 106 2.67 -4.72 -2.85
CA ALA A 106 1.77 -5.75 -3.35
C ALA A 106 1.35 -5.48 -4.82
N ALA A 107 1.09 -4.21 -5.17
CA ALA A 107 0.82 -3.82 -6.56
C ALA A 107 2.04 -4.06 -7.47
N GLY A 108 3.25 -3.72 -7.01
CA GLY A 108 4.49 -4.01 -7.73
C GLY A 108 4.72 -5.52 -7.94
N GLU A 109 4.46 -6.34 -6.93
CA GLU A 109 4.53 -7.81 -7.04
C GLU A 109 3.51 -8.37 -8.04
N ALA A 110 2.28 -7.85 -8.04
CA ALA A 110 1.26 -8.23 -9.01
C ALA A 110 1.70 -7.92 -10.44
N ILE A 111 2.30 -6.75 -10.69
CA ILE A 111 2.84 -6.38 -12.02
C ILE A 111 3.99 -7.31 -12.42
N ARG A 112 4.91 -7.63 -11.50
CA ARG A 112 5.99 -8.61 -11.78
C ARG A 112 5.43 -9.98 -12.16
N SER A 113 4.38 -10.43 -11.47
CA SER A 113 3.68 -11.67 -11.82
C SER A 113 3.04 -11.60 -13.21
N MET A 114 2.43 -10.46 -13.58
CA MET A 114 1.90 -10.25 -14.92
C MET A 114 2.98 -10.26 -16.00
N ILE A 115 4.15 -9.66 -15.74
CA ILE A 115 5.31 -9.73 -16.65
C ILE A 115 5.72 -11.19 -16.86
N ALA A 116 5.88 -11.96 -15.78
CA ALA A 116 6.25 -13.38 -15.88
C ALA A 116 5.19 -14.25 -16.60
N ALA A 117 3.90 -13.89 -16.49
CA ALA A 117 2.84 -14.52 -17.27
C ALA A 117 2.92 -14.14 -18.75
N ALA A 118 3.19 -12.87 -19.06
CA ALA A 118 3.36 -12.37 -20.41
C ALA A 118 4.59 -12.99 -21.11
N GLU A 119 5.72 -13.15 -20.42
CA GLU A 119 6.90 -13.84 -20.94
C GLU A 119 6.60 -15.29 -21.34
N ARG A 120 5.82 -16.01 -20.51
CA ARG A 120 5.38 -17.37 -20.84
C ARG A 120 4.46 -17.40 -22.06
N ALA A 121 3.57 -16.43 -22.18
CA ALA A 121 2.70 -16.29 -23.35
C ALA A 121 3.50 -15.96 -24.62
N ASP A 122 4.47 -15.05 -24.53
CA ASP A 122 5.37 -14.69 -25.63
C ASP A 122 6.16 -15.93 -26.10
N LYS A 123 6.67 -16.75 -25.17
CA LYS A 123 7.36 -18.00 -25.50
C LYS A 123 6.44 -19.01 -26.18
N ALA A 124 5.22 -19.22 -25.66
CA ALA A 124 4.26 -20.15 -26.24
C ALA A 124 3.84 -19.71 -27.66
N ALA A 125 3.67 -18.40 -27.88
CA ALA A 125 3.39 -17.85 -29.19
C ALA A 125 4.56 -18.11 -30.18
N LEU A 126 5.81 -17.93 -29.73
CA LEU A 126 6.98 -18.24 -30.55
C LEU A 126 7.04 -19.71 -30.95
N GLU A 127 6.85 -20.62 -29.99
CA GLU A 127 6.82 -22.07 -30.23
C GLU A 127 5.73 -22.43 -31.24
N PHE A 128 4.52 -21.88 -31.06
CA PHE A 128 3.43 -22.05 -32.01
C PHE A 128 3.81 -21.57 -33.42
N SER A 129 4.48 -20.43 -33.60
CA SER A 129 4.93 -20.01 -34.94
C SER A 129 5.84 -21.01 -35.62
N ILE A 130 6.79 -21.56 -34.86
CA ILE A 130 7.80 -22.45 -35.41
C ILE A 130 7.12 -23.74 -35.87
N SER A 131 6.27 -24.32 -35.03
CA SER A 131 5.48 -25.49 -35.37
C SER A 131 4.55 -25.22 -36.56
N TYR A 132 3.90 -24.05 -36.57
CA TYR A 132 3.00 -23.65 -37.65
C TYR A 132 3.73 -23.49 -38.99
N ARG A 133 4.93 -22.89 -38.98
CA ARG A 133 5.78 -22.76 -40.17
C ARG A 133 6.23 -24.14 -40.68
N SER A 134 6.66 -25.02 -39.79
CA SER A 134 7.02 -26.40 -40.16
C SER A 134 5.85 -27.11 -40.83
N LEU A 135 4.63 -26.95 -40.29
CA LEU A 135 3.43 -27.53 -40.87
C LEU A 135 3.16 -26.98 -42.28
N LEU A 136 3.29 -25.66 -42.48
CA LEU A 136 3.14 -25.06 -43.80
C LEU A 136 4.17 -25.59 -44.80
N ASP A 137 5.43 -25.72 -44.39
CA ASP A 137 6.50 -26.26 -45.24
C ASP A 137 6.21 -27.72 -45.62
N ASP A 138 5.72 -28.53 -44.69
CA ASP A 138 5.36 -29.93 -44.95
C ASP A 138 4.12 -30.06 -45.85
N VAL A 139 3.10 -29.22 -45.65
CA VAL A 139 1.95 -29.15 -46.55
C VAL A 139 2.38 -28.73 -47.96
N GLN A 140 3.32 -27.78 -48.08
CA GLN A 140 3.87 -27.37 -49.37
C GLN A 140 4.64 -28.51 -50.06
N LYS A 141 5.44 -29.29 -49.32
CA LYS A 141 6.11 -30.49 -49.86
C LYS A 141 5.09 -31.51 -50.36
N LEU A 142 4.07 -31.82 -49.55
CA LEU A 142 3.00 -32.74 -49.93
C LEU A 142 2.26 -32.27 -51.19
N TYR A 143 1.93 -30.98 -51.27
CA TYR A 143 1.33 -30.38 -52.47
C TYR A 143 2.21 -30.49 -53.72
N GLY A 144 3.54 -30.42 -53.56
CA GLY A 144 4.50 -30.62 -54.64
C GLY A 144 4.57 -32.08 -55.14
N LEU A 145 4.33 -33.05 -54.27
CA LEU A 145 4.40 -34.49 -54.59
C LEU A 145 3.11 -35.03 -55.21
N VAL A 146 1.95 -34.45 -54.90
CA VAL A 146 0.67 -34.90 -55.44
C VAL A 146 0.57 -34.58 -56.94
N PRO A 147 0.21 -35.54 -57.81
CA PRO A 147 0.00 -35.29 -59.23
C PRO A 147 -1.07 -34.23 -59.47
N SER A 148 -0.88 -33.36 -60.47
CA SER A 148 -1.77 -32.21 -60.73
C SER A 148 -3.26 -32.57 -60.79
N GLY A 149 -3.61 -33.68 -61.45
CA GLY A 149 -5.00 -34.15 -61.57
C GLY A 149 -5.68 -34.61 -60.27
N LEU A 150 -4.91 -34.84 -59.19
CA LEU A 150 -5.43 -35.26 -57.89
C LEU A 150 -5.40 -34.15 -56.83
N LYS A 151 -4.72 -33.02 -57.10
CA LYS A 151 -4.55 -31.94 -56.11
C LYS A 151 -5.88 -31.35 -55.65
N GLU A 152 -6.85 -31.21 -56.54
CA GLU A 152 -8.15 -30.63 -56.24
C GLU A 152 -8.99 -31.53 -55.32
N GLN A 153 -8.89 -32.86 -55.47
CA GLN A 153 -9.59 -33.82 -54.60
C GLN A 153 -8.95 -33.92 -53.21
N THR A 154 -7.61 -33.80 -53.13
CA THR A 154 -6.86 -33.98 -51.88
C THR A 154 -6.78 -32.71 -51.03
N PHE A 155 -6.72 -31.53 -51.66
CA PHE A 155 -6.52 -30.26 -50.94
C PHE A 155 -7.70 -29.27 -51.06
N GLY A 156 -8.64 -29.50 -51.98
CA GLY A 156 -9.84 -28.68 -52.15
C GLY A 156 -9.58 -27.30 -52.78
N GLY A 157 -10.32 -27.01 -53.87
CA GLY A 157 -10.26 -25.73 -54.59
C GLY A 157 -9.02 -25.63 -55.49
N GLY A 158 -9.24 -25.51 -56.81
CA GLY A 158 -8.22 -25.56 -57.87
C GLY A 158 -6.95 -24.71 -57.66
N GLU A 159 -5.97 -24.87 -58.55
CA GLU A 159 -4.53 -24.49 -58.40
C GLU A 159 -4.21 -23.09 -57.82
N LEU A 160 -5.14 -22.12 -57.88
CA LEU A 160 -4.98 -20.78 -57.32
C LEU A 160 -5.45 -20.64 -55.86
N LEU A 161 -6.30 -21.55 -55.36
CA LEU A 161 -6.81 -21.54 -53.99
C LEU A 161 -5.87 -22.26 -53.03
N GLY A 162 -5.21 -23.37 -53.39
CA GLY A 162 -4.42 -24.15 -52.42
C GLY A 162 -3.41 -23.34 -51.58
N ALA A 163 -2.54 -22.55 -52.21
CA ALA A 163 -1.52 -21.78 -51.48
C ALA A 163 -2.06 -20.49 -50.84
N LYS A 164 -2.98 -19.77 -51.52
CA LYS A 164 -3.59 -18.53 -50.99
C LYS A 164 -4.64 -18.79 -49.92
N ALA A 165 -5.39 -19.88 -50.02
CA ALA A 165 -6.38 -20.30 -49.03
C ALA A 165 -5.71 -20.92 -47.81
N LEU A 166 -4.60 -21.68 -47.95
CA LEU A 166 -3.82 -22.09 -46.78
C LEU A 166 -3.28 -20.87 -46.01
N HIS A 167 -2.75 -19.88 -46.72
CA HIS A 167 -2.28 -18.63 -46.10
C HIS A 167 -3.42 -17.75 -45.57
N ALA A 168 -4.57 -17.67 -46.25
CA ALA A 168 -5.73 -16.91 -45.79
C ALA A 168 -6.43 -17.56 -44.60
N THR A 169 -6.56 -18.89 -44.60
CA THR A 169 -7.08 -19.67 -43.46
C THR A 169 -6.10 -19.63 -42.27
N ALA A 170 -4.79 -19.59 -42.52
CA ALA A 170 -3.78 -19.29 -41.50
C ALA A 170 -4.04 -17.94 -40.81
N LEU A 171 -4.20 -16.90 -41.64
CA LEU A 171 -4.41 -15.53 -41.19
C LEU A 171 -5.77 -15.38 -40.49
N LEU A 172 -6.80 -16.11 -40.94
CA LEU A 172 -8.13 -16.13 -40.32
C LEU A 172 -8.13 -16.84 -38.97
N LEU A 173 -7.45 -17.98 -38.84
CA LEU A 173 -7.29 -18.71 -37.57
C LEU A 173 -6.44 -17.90 -36.57
N LEU A 174 -5.42 -17.19 -37.07
CA LEU A 174 -4.72 -16.17 -36.29
C LEU A 174 -5.68 -15.05 -35.89
N SER A 175 -6.49 -14.49 -36.78
CA SER A 175 -7.37 -13.35 -36.45
C SER A 175 -8.56 -13.70 -35.55
N THR A 176 -8.94 -14.98 -35.47
CA THR A 176 -10.09 -15.48 -34.66
C THR A 176 -9.67 -16.13 -33.34
N SER A 177 -8.37 -16.31 -33.13
CA SER A 177 -7.79 -16.61 -31.82
C SER A 177 -8.08 -15.46 -30.85
N THR A 178 -8.95 -15.70 -29.89
CA THR A 178 -9.27 -14.77 -28.79
C THR A 178 -8.10 -14.58 -27.80
N VAL A 179 -6.98 -15.25 -28.03
CA VAL A 179 -5.67 -14.89 -27.48
C VAL A 179 -5.03 -13.92 -28.45
N VAL A 180 -4.90 -12.65 -28.05
CA VAL A 180 -4.32 -11.56 -28.86
C VAL A 180 -3.10 -12.05 -29.66
N PRO A 181 -3.20 -12.23 -30.99
CA PRO A 181 -2.05 -12.57 -31.80
C PRO A 181 -1.51 -11.27 -32.38
N ARG A 182 -0.35 -10.81 -31.88
CA ARG A 182 0.50 -9.90 -32.66
C ARG A 182 1.65 -10.68 -33.31
N PRO A 183 2.03 -10.33 -34.54
CA PRO A 183 2.23 -11.29 -35.62
C PRO A 183 3.63 -11.86 -35.62
N MET A 184 3.72 -13.17 -35.82
CA MET A 184 4.94 -13.98 -35.75
C MET A 184 5.93 -13.79 -36.92
N PHE A 185 5.78 -12.75 -37.74
CA PHE A 185 6.64 -12.51 -38.91
C PHE A 185 6.89 -11.01 -39.21
N ALA A 186 7.54 -10.28 -38.30
CA ALA A 186 8.37 -9.16 -38.75
C ALA A 186 9.55 -8.95 -37.79
N PRO A 187 10.81 -9.08 -38.25
CA PRO A 187 11.96 -8.55 -37.56
C PRO A 187 11.90 -7.02 -37.73
N SER A 188 11.22 -6.35 -36.82
CA SER A 188 11.12 -4.90 -36.78
C SER A 188 11.47 -4.43 -35.37
N PRO A 189 12.34 -3.41 -35.23
CA PRO A 189 12.64 -2.79 -33.93
C PRO A 189 11.41 -2.11 -33.30
N HIS A 190 10.26 -2.09 -33.97
CA HIS A 190 9.01 -1.47 -33.51
C HIS A 190 8.00 -2.45 -32.88
N ARG A 191 8.34 -3.73 -32.70
CA ARG A 191 7.44 -4.72 -32.06
C ARG A 191 7.95 -5.10 -30.67
N GLU A 192 7.46 -4.39 -29.66
CA GLU A 192 7.68 -4.73 -28.25
C GLU A 192 6.90 -6.00 -27.88
N THR A 193 7.51 -6.86 -27.06
CA THR A 193 6.86 -8.07 -26.55
C THR A 193 5.72 -7.73 -25.58
N LEU A 194 4.78 -8.64 -25.32
CA LEU A 194 3.74 -8.39 -24.32
C LEU A 194 4.37 -8.10 -22.96
N ALA A 195 5.44 -8.81 -22.60
CA ALA A 195 6.21 -8.54 -21.39
C ALA A 195 6.78 -7.11 -21.36
N SER A 196 7.36 -6.62 -22.48
CA SER A 196 7.88 -5.26 -22.58
C SER A 196 6.79 -4.20 -22.44
N LEU A 197 5.61 -4.42 -23.03
CA LEU A 197 4.48 -3.50 -22.92
C LEU A 197 3.94 -3.45 -21.48
N VAL A 198 3.75 -4.62 -20.85
CA VAL A 198 3.30 -4.71 -19.45
C VAL A 198 4.32 -4.04 -18.53
N ALA A 199 5.62 -4.24 -18.78
CA ALA A 199 6.68 -3.58 -18.03
C ALA A 199 6.71 -2.06 -18.26
N TYR A 200 6.52 -1.59 -19.50
CA TYR A 200 6.53 -0.17 -19.83
C TYR A 200 5.37 0.57 -19.16
N PHE A 201 4.14 0.07 -19.28
CA PHE A 201 2.97 0.66 -18.63
C PHE A 201 2.97 0.47 -17.11
N GLY A 202 3.56 -0.62 -16.62
CA GLY A 202 3.73 -0.89 -15.19
C GLY A 202 4.90 -0.16 -14.53
N LYS A 203 5.79 0.47 -15.31
CA LYS A 203 7.04 1.07 -14.83
C LYS A 203 6.82 2.07 -13.68
N PRO A 204 5.86 3.01 -13.71
CA PRO A 204 5.65 3.93 -12.61
C PRO A 204 5.35 3.21 -11.29
N VAL A 205 4.52 2.16 -11.32
CA VAL A 205 4.16 1.38 -10.14
C VAL A 205 5.35 0.53 -9.66
N LEU A 206 6.17 0.02 -10.58
CA LEU A 206 7.39 -0.72 -10.22
C LEU A 206 8.45 0.19 -9.58
N ASP A 207 8.60 1.41 -10.09
CA ASP A 207 9.51 2.42 -9.55
C ASP A 207 9.03 2.89 -8.16
N GLU A 208 7.73 3.13 -7.99
CA GLU A 208 7.12 3.45 -6.70
C GLU A 208 7.25 2.29 -5.70
N ALA A 209 7.05 1.05 -6.12
CA ALA A 209 7.22 -0.14 -5.27
C ALA A 209 8.67 -0.37 -4.86
N ALA A 210 9.64 -0.02 -5.72
CA ALA A 210 11.05 -0.08 -5.41
C ALA A 210 11.49 1.02 -4.43
N ALA A 211 10.91 2.21 -4.56
CA ALA A 211 11.16 3.34 -3.66
C ALA A 211 10.43 3.22 -2.31
N ALA A 212 9.35 2.43 -2.24
CA ALA A 212 8.58 2.24 -1.03
C ALA A 212 9.43 1.60 0.10
N PRO A 213 9.36 2.14 1.34
CA PRO A 213 10.09 1.57 2.47
C PRO A 213 9.69 0.11 2.72
N GLN A 214 10.57 -0.68 3.32
CA GLN A 214 10.23 -2.05 3.72
C GLN A 214 8.98 -2.02 4.61
N SER A 215 7.98 -2.84 4.24
CA SER A 215 6.81 -3.03 5.07
C SER A 215 7.30 -3.58 6.40
N GLU A 216 7.27 -2.78 7.45
CA GLU A 216 7.52 -3.28 8.79
C GLU A 216 6.40 -4.28 9.12
N THR A 217 6.71 -5.57 9.05
CA THR A 217 5.85 -6.68 9.51
C THR A 217 5.55 -6.61 11.01
N GLU A 218 6.14 -5.65 11.73
CA GLU A 218 5.98 -5.50 13.17
C GLU A 218 4.63 -4.89 13.60
N TRP A 219 3.81 -4.39 12.66
CA TRP A 219 2.49 -3.82 12.96
C TRP A 219 1.36 -4.84 13.12
N GLU A 220 1.62 -6.14 12.92
CA GLU A 220 0.64 -7.23 13.08
C GLU A 220 0.42 -7.65 14.55
#